data_AF-A0A538QDI0-F1
#
_entry.id   AF-A0A538QDI0-F1
#
_cell.length_a   1.000
_cell.length_b   1.000
_cell.length_c   1.000
_cell.angle_alpha   90.00
_cell.angle_beta   90.00
_cell.angle_gamma   90.00
#
_symmetry.space_group_name_H-M   'P 1'
#
loop_
_entity.id
_entity.type
_entity.pdbx_description
1 polymer ?
#
loop_
_entity_poly.entity_id
_entity_poly.type
_entity_poly.pdbx_seq_one_letter_code
_entity_poly.pdbx_strand_id
1 'polypeptide(L)' 'MSKAVYRRFRDKGRMMPEGLAFVGSWVSADLGRCFQLMECDDVTLLQRWVVEWSELIDFEIVPVVAGRDTAAALPA' A
#
# COMPACT_ATOMS: atom_id res chain seq x y z
N MET A 1 5.53 -4.90 -13.20
CA MET A 1 6.19 -3.70 -12.61
C MET A 1 7.22 -3.11 -13.56
N SER A 2 7.22 -1.80 -13.77
CA SER A 2 8.12 -1.13 -14.72
C SER A 2 9.54 -0.90 -14.17
N LYS A 3 10.54 -0.75 -15.05
CA LYS A 3 11.93 -0.40 -14.69
C LYS A 3 12.03 0.94 -13.92
N ALA A 4 11.07 1.84 -14.10
CA ALA A 4 11.03 3.14 -13.43
C ALA A 4 10.70 2.98 -11.93
N VAL A 5 9.76 2.10 -11.58
CA VAL A 5 9.41 1.79 -10.18
C VAL A 5 10.63 1.25 -9.43
N TYR A 6 11.32 0.26 -10.00
CA TYR A 6 12.52 -0.32 -9.38
C TYR A 6 13.65 0.70 -9.21
N ARG A 7 13.82 1.63 -10.17
CA ARG A 7 14.82 2.70 -10.09
C ARG A 7 14.52 3.63 -8.92
N ARG A 8 13.28 4.13 -8.82
CA ARG A 8 12.88 5.02 -7.72
C ARG A 8 12.97 4.35 -6.37
N PHE A 9 12.58 3.09 -6.28
CA PHE A 9 12.71 2.30 -5.06
C PHE A 9 14.17 2.16 -4.62
N ARG A 10 15.08 1.86 -5.56
CA ARG A 10 16.50 1.76 -5.25
C ARG A 10 17.09 3.09 -4.78
N ASP A 11 16.68 4.20 -5.40
CA ASP A 11 17.29 5.51 -5.17
C ASP A 11 16.68 6.24 -3.95
N LYS A 12 15.38 6.04 -3.67
CA LYS A 12 14.63 6.75 -2.62
C LYS A 12 14.00 5.83 -1.56
N GLY A 13 14.19 4.52 -1.67
CA GLY A 13 13.52 3.55 -0.81
C GLY A 13 12.01 3.51 -1.05
N ARG A 14 11.25 3.14 -0.02
CA ARG A 14 9.78 3.05 -0.07
C ARG A 14 9.08 4.40 -0.04
N MET A 15 9.78 5.47 0.35
CA MET A 15 9.21 6.81 0.54
C MET A 15 7.99 6.83 1.46
N MET A 16 7.97 5.93 2.45
CA MET A 16 6.87 5.83 3.40
C MET A 16 7.00 6.94 4.45
N PRO A 17 5.94 7.72 4.71
CA PRO A 17 5.94 8.69 5.79
C PRO A 17 6.01 7.97 7.15
N GLU A 18 6.48 8.69 8.17
CA GLU A 18 6.44 8.22 9.55
C GLU A 18 5.00 7.90 9.97
N GLY A 19 4.81 6.78 10.68
CA GLY A 19 3.50 6.26 11.08
C GLY A 19 2.81 5.37 10.04
N LEU A 20 3.33 5.26 8.82
CA LEU A 20 2.89 4.26 7.85
C LEU A 20 3.80 3.03 7.93
N ALA A 21 3.24 1.88 8.29
CA ALA A 21 3.95 0.61 8.42
C ALA A 21 3.61 -0.34 7.28
N PHE A 22 4.62 -1.13 6.87
CA PHE A 22 4.47 -2.17 5.86
C PHE A 22 4.34 -3.52 6.56
N VAL A 23 3.26 -4.25 6.29
CA VAL A 23 3.00 -5.57 6.89
C VAL A 23 3.42 -6.68 5.94
N GLY A 24 3.04 -6.58 4.66
CA GLY A 24 3.32 -7.62 3.68
C GLY A 24 2.94 -7.23 2.25
N SER A 25 3.44 -8.00 1.28
CA SER A 25 3.09 -7.83 -0.13
C SER A 25 2.99 -9.14 -0.89
N TRP A 26 2.05 -9.21 -1.81
CA TRP A 26 1.86 -10.29 -2.76
C TRP A 26 1.82 -9.72 -4.16
N VAL A 27 2.44 -10.39 -5.13
CA VAL A 27 2.46 -9.95 -6.52
C VAL A 27 1.59 -10.89 -7.34
N SER A 28 0.74 -10.35 -8.21
CA SER A 28 -0.06 -11.16 -9.14
C SER A 28 0.86 -11.98 -10.06
N ALA A 29 0.39 -13.14 -10.52
CA ALA A 29 1.19 -14.04 -11.35
C ALA A 29 1.65 -13.41 -12.67
N ASP A 30 0.87 -12.46 -13.22
CA ASP A 30 1.20 -11.68 -14.42
C ASP A 30 2.17 -10.52 -14.15
N LEU A 31 2.59 -10.31 -12.89
CA LEU A 31 3.45 -9.22 -12.44
C LEU A 31 2.89 -7.81 -12.73
N GLY A 32 1.60 -7.72 -13.06
CA GLY A 32 0.91 -6.48 -13.39
C GLY A 32 0.45 -5.69 -12.16
N ARG A 33 0.17 -6.38 -11.04
CA ARG A 33 -0.36 -5.80 -9.81
C ARG A 33 0.38 -6.29 -8.57
N CYS A 34 0.58 -5.40 -7.61
CA CYS A 34 1.04 -5.75 -6.27
C CYS A 34 -0.05 -5.41 -5.27
N PHE A 35 -0.35 -6.38 -4.39
CA PHE A 35 -1.21 -6.20 -3.25
C PHE A 35 -0.33 -5.98 -2.03
N GLN A 36 -0.57 -4.90 -1.29
CA GLN A 36 0.21 -4.56 -0.10
C GLN A 36 -0.72 -4.39 1.08
N LEU A 37 -0.36 -5.02 2.20
CA LEU A 37 -1.00 -4.74 3.48
C LEU A 37 -0.15 -3.69 4.19
N MET A 38 -0.78 -2.56 4.46
CA MET A 38 -0.21 -1.40 5.12
C MET A 38 -0.99 -1.13 6.41
N GLU A 39 -0.31 -0.66 7.45
CA GLU A 39 -0.90 -0.37 8.75
C GLU A 39 -0.57 1.07 9.15
N CYS A 40 -1.58 1.82 9.59
CA CYS A 40 -1.43 3.18 10.08
C CYS A 40 -2.67 3.59 10.88
N ASP A 41 -2.48 4.50 11.84
CA ASP A 41 -3.58 5.09 12.60
C ASP A 41 -4.25 6.28 11.87
N ASP A 42 -3.61 6.80 10.82
CA ASP A 42 -4.08 7.94 10.03
C ASP A 42 -4.03 7.62 8.52
N VAL A 43 -5.21 7.52 7.90
CA VAL A 43 -5.38 7.23 6.47
C VAL A 43 -4.76 8.30 5.55
N THR A 44 -4.55 9.53 6.04
CA THR A 44 -3.90 10.58 5.24
C THR A 44 -2.44 10.24 4.93
N LEU A 45 -1.80 9.38 5.73
CA LEU A 45 -0.44 8.89 5.47
C LEU A 45 -0.39 8.04 4.20
N LEU A 46 -1.43 7.24 3.92
CA LEU A 46 -1.54 6.51 2.66
C LEU A 46 -1.68 7.46 1.48
N GLN A 47 -2.47 8.54 1.61
CA GLN A 47 -2.62 9.52 0.54
C GLN A 47 -1.30 10.24 0.23
N ARG A 48 -0.54 10.64 1.26
CA ARG A 48 0.80 11.23 1.09
C ARG A 48 1.74 10.27 0.38
N TRP A 49 1.71 8.99 0.77
CA TRP A 49 2.51 7.97 0.12
C TRP A 49 2.11 7.77 -1.34
N VAL A 50 0.82 7.74 -1.67
CA VAL A 50 0.32 7.67 -3.05
C VAL A 50 0.83 8.83 -3.90
N VAL A 51 0.86 10.05 -3.36
CA VAL A 51 1.35 11.23 -4.10
C VAL A 51 2.82 11.05 -4.55
N GLU A 52 3.66 10.40 -3.75
CA GLU A 52 5.07 10.14 -4.11
C GLU A 52 5.24 9.12 -5.26
N TRP A 53 4.21 8.32 -5.53
CA TRP A 53 4.26 7.19 -6.48
C TRP A 53 3.26 7.28 -7.63
N SER A 54 2.30 8.21 -7.58
CA SER A 54 1.18 8.32 -8.52
C SER A 54 1.58 8.53 -9.98
N GLU A 55 2.77 9.06 -10.23
CA GLU A 55 3.33 9.19 -11.59
C GLU A 55 3.69 7.83 -12.23
N LEU A 56 3.89 6.78 -11.42
CA LEU A 56 4.45 5.50 -11.87
C LEU A 56 3.53 4.31 -11.60
N ILE A 57 2.58 4.46 -10.68
CA ILE A 57 1.75 3.38 -10.15
C ILE A 57 0.33 3.91 -9.94
N ASP A 58 -0.64 3.16 -10.44
CA ASP A 58 -2.05 3.36 -10.08
C ASP A 58 -2.35 2.67 -8.75
N PHE A 59 -3.07 3.37 -7.86
CA PHE A 59 -3.39 2.87 -6.53
C PHE A 59 -4.89 2.64 -6.35
N GLU A 60 -5.22 1.55 -5.67
CA GLU A 60 -6.54 1.25 -5.15
C GLU A 60 -6.38 0.96 -3.66
N ILE A 61 -6.98 1.78 -2.80
CA ILE A 61 -6.89 1.64 -1.34
C ILE A 61 -8.22 1.13 -0.82
N VAL A 62 -8.21 -0.09 -0.28
CA VAL A 62 -9.36 -0.73 0.33
C VAL A 62 -9.05 -0.96 1.81
N PRO A 63 -9.79 -0.33 2.74
CA PRO A 63 -9.68 -0.65 4.16
C PRO A 63 -10.05 -2.10 4.41
N VAL A 64 -9.25 -2.79 5.22
CA VAL A 64 -9.47 -4.19 5.58
C VAL A 64 -9.35 -4.38 7.08
N VAL A 65 -10.03 -5.40 7.59
CA VAL A 65 -9.87 -5.90 8.96
C VAL A 65 -9.38 -7.33 8.92
N ALA A 66 -8.73 -7.80 9.98
CA ALA A 66 -8.38 -9.21 10.08
C ALA A 66 -9.65 -10.05 10.07
N GLY A 67 -9.64 -11.18 9.36
CA GLY A 67 -10.84 -12.00 9.15
C GLY A 67 -11.52 -12.48 10.44
N ARG A 68 -10.74 -12.65 11.52
CA ARG A 68 -11.25 -12.99 12.86
C ARG A 68 -12.07 -11.86 13.50
N ASP A 69 -11.83 -10.62 13.09
CA ASP A 69 -12.42 -9.41 13.67
C ASP A 69 -13.58 -8.88 12.80
N THR A 70 -13.84 -9.50 11.63
CA THR A 70 -14.90 -9.10 10.69
C THR A 70 -16.27 -8.98 11.35
N ALA A 71 -16.61 -9.87 12.29
CA ALA A 71 -17.90 -9.84 12.99
C ALA A 71 -18.10 -8.54 13.80
N ALA A 72 -17.02 -7.94 14.32
CA ALA A 72 -17.07 -6.68 15.05
C ALA A 72 -17.05 -5.44 14.13
N ALA A 73 -16.70 -5.62 12.85
CA ALA A 73 -16.58 -4.55 11.87
C ALA A 73 -17.83 -4.35 10.99
N LEU A 74 -18.78 -5.29 11.04
CA LEU A 74 -20.06 -5.15 10.34
C LEU A 74 -20.94 -4.10 11.06
N PRO A 75 -21.45 -3.07 10.37
CA PRO A 75 -22.44 -2.17 10.95
C PRO A 75 -23.71 -2.96 11.32
N ALA A 76 -24.31 -2.63 12.47
CA ALA A 76 -25.58 -3.19 12.93
C ALA A 76 -26.76 -2.82 12.02
#